data_AF-A0AAD7F214-F1
#
_entry.id   AF-A0AAD7F214-F1
#
_cell.length_a   1.000
_cell.length_b   1.000
_cell.length_c   1.000
_cell.angle_alpha   90.00
_cell.angle_beta   90.00
_cell.angle_gamma   90.00
#
_symmetry.space_group_name_H-M   'P 1'
#
loop_
_entity.id
_entity.type
_entity.pdbx_description
1 polymer ?
#
loop_
_entity_poly.entity_id
_entity_poly.type
_entity_poly.pdbx_seq_one_letter_code
_entity_poly.pdbx_strand_id
1 'polypeptide(L)'
;MLYLPAFLVAVALPSVVASAPFDEFPGDMIPVPGRGWRPKSEVRLIPHGGRVVAAGDEFHLLDADDNIIHVAHNGRNVSLNKRDGVTSPGWITMAVRDGSTSQDITSSTATWTVPAAPLTHHTQLLYYFNALASPNLLLQPVLRFSFDGWSVNSWFLTPTMNYVTTTVPVQVGQVLTGVMTQTKHSATSYSVTSKFTGLANSSFSGTATEPVYDAYACALETYSITPYSLDYPAGTLTFSDVSLTFAGTAPTVTYGTYSWHTDIGTTDIITNGIKGAKMVIHHPTPFQLMTFCTGANFTGSCDTVAYPSAASVPLASAGVQCASNLTSPFLASISSVKILPTAGYACHLYTNASCAGTQHLVNNVQNVLASDFNDLARSWSCNKV
;
A
#
# COMPACT_ATOMS: atom_id res chain seq x y z
N MET A 1 -29.65 -18.18 50.32
CA MET A 1 -28.98 -17.27 49.37
C MET A 1 -28.66 -18.11 48.14
N LEU A 2 -29.60 -18.18 47.18
CA LEU A 2 -29.47 -18.99 45.96
C LEU A 2 -28.81 -18.15 44.85
N TYR A 3 -27.73 -18.66 44.28
CA TYR A 3 -27.09 -18.11 43.08
C TYR A 3 -27.71 -18.77 41.83
N LEU A 4 -28.29 -17.97 40.93
CA LEU A 4 -28.60 -18.39 39.55
C LEU A 4 -27.37 -18.22 38.66
N PRO A 5 -27.11 -19.12 37.69
CA PRO A 5 -26.14 -18.88 36.64
C PRO A 5 -26.75 -18.01 35.52
N ALA A 6 -25.97 -17.04 35.06
CA ALA A 6 -26.30 -16.20 33.90
C ALA A 6 -26.21 -17.02 32.61
N PHE A 7 -27.32 -17.13 31.88
CA PHE A 7 -27.34 -17.66 30.52
C PHE A 7 -26.73 -16.63 29.56
N LEU A 8 -25.64 -17.01 28.91
CA LEU A 8 -25.06 -16.28 27.79
C LEU A 8 -25.95 -16.52 26.55
N VAL A 9 -26.73 -15.53 26.15
CA VAL A 9 -27.48 -15.57 24.89
C VAL A 9 -26.50 -15.26 23.76
N ALA A 10 -26.13 -16.28 22.98
CA ALA A 10 -25.42 -16.09 21.73
C ALA A 10 -26.37 -15.44 20.72
N VAL A 11 -26.22 -14.13 20.52
CA VAL A 11 -26.91 -13.41 19.45
C VAL A 11 -26.25 -13.82 18.14
N ALA A 12 -26.94 -14.64 17.35
CA ALA A 12 -26.54 -14.92 15.98
C ALA A 12 -26.65 -13.61 15.18
N LEU A 13 -25.49 -13.03 14.83
CA LEU A 13 -25.43 -11.91 13.91
C LEU A 13 -25.98 -12.37 12.55
N PRO A 14 -26.79 -11.56 11.86
CA PRO A 14 -27.29 -11.90 10.54
C PRO A 14 -26.10 -12.14 9.61
N SER A 15 -26.17 -13.21 8.83
CA SER A 15 -25.21 -13.55 7.78
C SER A 15 -25.13 -12.39 6.80
N VAL A 16 -24.11 -11.54 6.97
CA VAL A 16 -23.74 -10.54 5.97
C VAL A 16 -23.38 -11.33 4.73
N VAL A 17 -24.16 -11.17 3.66
CA VAL A 17 -23.80 -11.71 2.35
C VAL A 17 -22.44 -11.10 2.01
N ALA A 18 -21.40 -11.93 2.00
CA ALA A 18 -20.06 -11.48 1.70
C ALA A 18 -20.07 -10.91 0.27
N SER A 19 -19.95 -9.59 0.14
CA SER A 19 -19.76 -8.94 -1.15
C SER A 19 -18.40 -9.34 -1.72
N ALA A 20 -18.29 -9.38 -3.05
CA ALA A 20 -17.00 -9.56 -3.66
C ALA A 20 -16.13 -8.34 -3.29
N PRO A 21 -14.84 -8.51 -2.97
CA PRO A 21 -13.96 -7.40 -2.57
C PRO A 21 -13.83 -6.26 -3.60
N PHE A 22 -14.44 -6.38 -4.79
CA PHE A 22 -14.22 -5.47 -5.91
C PHE A 22 -15.50 -4.85 -6.49
N ASP A 23 -16.65 -5.07 -5.86
CA ASP A 23 -17.91 -4.42 -6.28
C ASP A 23 -17.83 -2.89 -6.10
N GLU A 24 -16.90 -2.40 -5.29
CA GLU A 24 -16.65 -0.98 -5.03
C GLU A 24 -15.91 -0.23 -6.15
N PHE A 25 -15.31 -0.92 -7.13
CA PHE A 25 -14.57 -0.23 -8.21
C PHE A 25 -15.44 -0.03 -9.46
N PRO A 26 -15.77 1.22 -9.85
CA PRO A 26 -16.45 1.47 -11.11
C PRO A 26 -15.52 1.15 -12.30
N GLY A 27 -16.02 0.38 -13.27
CA GLY A 27 -15.27 -0.01 -14.49
C GLY A 27 -14.79 -1.46 -14.53
N ASP A 28 -13.94 -1.76 -15.51
CA ASP A 28 -13.48 -3.12 -15.83
C ASP A 28 -12.12 -3.48 -15.22
N MET A 29 -11.49 -2.56 -14.48
CA MET A 29 -10.17 -2.74 -13.87
C MET A 29 -10.26 -2.69 -12.35
N ILE A 30 -9.44 -3.50 -11.68
CA ILE A 30 -9.35 -3.54 -10.22
C ILE A 30 -7.88 -3.58 -9.77
N PRO A 31 -7.54 -2.92 -8.66
CA PRO A 31 -6.20 -2.92 -8.12
C PRO A 31 -5.91 -4.24 -7.38
N VAL A 32 -4.89 -4.96 -7.86
CA VAL A 32 -4.43 -6.24 -7.31
C VAL A 32 -3.09 -6.04 -6.59
N PRO A 33 -2.97 -6.35 -5.29
CA PRO A 33 -1.74 -6.16 -4.53
C PRO A 33 -0.60 -6.98 -5.15
N GLY A 34 0.56 -6.35 -5.34
CA GLY A 34 1.74 -6.88 -6.02
C GLY A 34 1.65 -6.91 -7.55
N ARG A 35 0.51 -6.54 -8.16
CA ARG A 35 0.30 -6.68 -9.63
C ARG A 35 -0.26 -5.47 -10.34
N GLY A 36 -0.62 -4.39 -9.64
CA GLY A 36 -1.20 -3.20 -10.27
C GLY A 36 -2.66 -3.41 -10.65
N TRP A 37 -3.16 -2.58 -11.57
CA TRP A 37 -4.51 -2.74 -12.11
C TRP A 37 -4.61 -3.95 -13.02
N ARG A 38 -5.64 -4.78 -12.81
CA ARG A 38 -5.97 -5.96 -13.60
C ARG A 38 -7.42 -5.92 -14.07
N PRO A 39 -7.75 -6.46 -15.25
CA PRO A 39 -9.13 -6.67 -15.65
C PRO A 39 -9.90 -7.47 -14.60
N LYS A 40 -11.16 -7.09 -14.31
CA LYS A 40 -12.06 -7.87 -13.44
C LYS A 40 -12.23 -9.31 -13.92
N SER A 41 -12.15 -9.52 -15.24
CA SER A 41 -12.18 -10.84 -15.85
C SER A 41 -10.99 -11.73 -15.45
N GLU A 42 -9.88 -11.17 -14.94
CA GLU A 42 -8.71 -11.91 -14.45
C GLU A 42 -8.75 -12.17 -12.94
N VAL A 43 -9.84 -11.79 -12.24
CA VAL A 43 -9.93 -11.94 -10.80
C VAL A 43 -11.13 -12.79 -10.40
N ARG A 44 -10.93 -13.70 -9.44
CA ARG A 44 -11.95 -14.64 -8.98
C ARG A 44 -12.01 -14.70 -7.47
N LEU A 45 -13.24 -14.70 -6.96
CA LEU A 45 -13.51 -14.97 -5.56
C LEU A 45 -13.37 -16.46 -5.30
N ILE A 46 -12.58 -16.81 -4.27
CA ILE A 46 -12.54 -18.15 -3.69
C ILE A 46 -13.73 -18.24 -2.73
N PRO A 47 -14.74 -19.07 -3.02
CA PRO A 47 -15.88 -19.22 -2.12
C PRO A 47 -15.42 -19.81 -0.79
N HIS A 48 -16.21 -19.63 0.25
CA HIS A 48 -15.92 -20.23 1.55
C HIS A 48 -15.77 -21.76 1.43
N GLY A 49 -14.66 -22.31 1.94
CA GLY A 49 -14.31 -23.73 1.79
C GLY A 49 -13.74 -24.13 0.42
N GLY A 50 -13.77 -23.22 -0.55
CA GLY A 50 -13.19 -23.43 -1.88
C GLY A 50 -11.67 -23.43 -1.89
N ARG A 51 -11.10 -23.87 -3.03
CA ARG A 51 -9.66 -23.95 -3.24
C ARG A 51 -9.27 -23.80 -4.71
N VAL A 52 -8.01 -23.48 -4.96
CA VAL A 52 -7.45 -23.42 -6.32
C VAL A 52 -6.55 -24.64 -6.53
N VAL A 53 -6.78 -25.46 -7.54
CA VAL A 53 -5.98 -26.66 -7.81
C VAL A 53 -5.28 -26.50 -9.16
N ALA A 54 -3.96 -26.59 -9.17
CA ALA A 54 -3.20 -26.78 -10.38
C ALA A 54 -3.40 -28.21 -10.91
N ALA A 55 -3.82 -28.33 -12.16
CA ALA A 55 -4.11 -29.58 -12.87
C ALA A 55 -3.48 -29.52 -14.27
N GLY A 56 -2.24 -30.02 -14.38
CA GLY A 56 -1.48 -29.93 -15.64
C GLY A 56 -1.16 -28.48 -16.01
N ASP A 57 -1.65 -28.03 -17.16
CA ASP A 57 -1.52 -26.68 -17.66
C ASP A 57 -2.74 -25.81 -17.31
N GLU A 58 -3.53 -26.18 -16.29
CA GLU A 58 -4.70 -25.43 -15.85
C GLU A 58 -4.69 -25.16 -14.35
N PHE A 59 -5.39 -24.11 -13.95
CA PHE A 59 -5.83 -23.85 -12.58
C PHE A 59 -7.34 -23.99 -12.51
N HIS A 60 -7.80 -24.91 -11.68
CA HIS A 60 -9.21 -25.13 -11.41
C HIS A 60 -9.56 -24.41 -10.10
N LEU A 61 -10.60 -23.59 -10.12
CA LEU A 61 -11.22 -23.09 -8.90
C LEU A 61 -12.35 -24.05 -8.53
N LEU A 62 -12.27 -24.59 -7.32
CA LEU A 62 -13.24 -25.53 -6.77
C LEU A 62 -14.04 -24.84 -5.66
N ASP A 63 -15.32 -25.19 -5.55
CA ASP A 63 -16.14 -24.87 -4.38
C ASP A 63 -15.83 -25.80 -3.19
N ALA A 64 -16.63 -25.73 -2.13
CA ALA A 64 -16.47 -26.54 -0.92
C ALA A 64 -16.81 -28.03 -1.12
N ASP A 65 -17.54 -28.37 -2.19
CA ASP A 65 -18.00 -29.72 -2.53
C ASP A 65 -17.17 -30.35 -3.65
N ASP A 66 -16.02 -29.73 -3.97
CA ASP A 66 -15.08 -30.13 -5.02
C ASP A 66 -15.59 -29.96 -6.46
N ASN A 67 -16.67 -29.20 -6.67
CA ASN A 67 -17.11 -28.89 -8.03
C ASN A 67 -16.23 -27.82 -8.65
N ILE A 68 -15.84 -28.01 -9.91
CA ILE A 68 -15.11 -27.01 -10.68
C ILE A 68 -16.07 -25.87 -11.03
N ILE A 69 -15.79 -24.68 -10.51
CA ILE A 69 -16.56 -23.45 -10.81
C ILE A 69 -15.85 -22.53 -11.81
N HIS A 70 -14.54 -22.72 -12.01
CA HIS A 70 -13.78 -22.01 -13.04
C HIS A 70 -12.54 -22.79 -13.46
N VAL A 71 -12.15 -22.67 -14.73
CA VAL A 71 -10.91 -23.21 -15.29
C VAL A 71 -10.15 -22.08 -15.96
N ALA A 72 -8.86 -21.97 -15.68
CA ALA A 72 -7.96 -21.04 -16.33
C ALA A 72 -6.70 -21.74 -16.80
N HIS A 73 -6.25 -21.47 -18.02
CA HIS A 73 -4.99 -22.03 -18.51
C HIS A 73 -3.78 -21.34 -17.85
N ASN A 74 -2.75 -22.12 -17.56
CA ASN A 74 -1.42 -21.74 -17.07
C ASN A 74 -0.54 -21.16 -18.20
N GLY A 75 -1.09 -21.00 -19.41
CA GLY A 75 -0.40 -20.53 -20.61
C GLY A 75 -0.47 -19.02 -20.82
N ARG A 76 0.46 -18.28 -20.23
CA ARG A 76 1.05 -17.06 -20.80
C ARG A 76 2.33 -16.74 -20.03
N ASN A 77 3.44 -16.57 -20.74
CA ASN A 77 4.61 -15.85 -20.24
C ASN A 77 4.18 -14.39 -19.99
N VAL A 78 3.54 -14.12 -18.86
CA VAL A 78 3.34 -12.75 -18.42
C VAL A 78 4.66 -12.34 -17.81
N SER A 79 5.47 -11.66 -18.62
CA SER A 79 6.67 -10.99 -18.16
C SER A 79 6.30 -10.14 -16.94
N LEU A 80 6.87 -10.46 -15.77
CA LEU A 80 6.80 -9.59 -14.59
C LEU A 80 7.49 -8.23 -14.83
N ASN A 81 8.20 -8.06 -15.96
CA ASN A 81 9.10 -6.93 -16.19
C ASN A 81 8.44 -5.70 -16.79
N LYS A 82 7.11 -5.59 -16.79
CA LYS A 82 6.44 -4.32 -17.12
C LYS A 82 5.03 -4.24 -16.51
N ARG A 83 4.78 -3.26 -15.63
CA ARG A 83 3.41 -2.69 -15.53
C ARG A 83 3.14 -2.13 -16.94
N ASP A 84 2.52 -2.91 -17.80
CA ASP A 84 2.12 -2.44 -19.12
C ASP A 84 1.08 -1.33 -18.95
N GLY A 85 1.47 -0.11 -19.31
CA GLY A 85 0.59 0.89 -19.91
C GLY A 85 -0.47 1.57 -19.04
N VAL A 86 -0.71 1.17 -17.79
CA VAL A 86 -1.63 1.93 -16.93
C VAL A 86 -0.84 2.99 -16.16
N THR A 87 -1.03 4.26 -16.56
CA THR A 87 -0.72 5.45 -15.78
C THR A 87 -1.56 5.45 -14.50
N SER A 88 -1.17 4.62 -13.54
CA SER A 88 -1.89 4.42 -12.29
C SER A 88 -1.20 5.18 -11.15
N PRO A 89 -1.93 5.99 -10.36
CA PRO A 89 -1.40 6.78 -9.24
C PRO A 89 -1.11 5.93 -8.00
N GLY A 90 -0.50 4.76 -8.17
CA GLY A 90 -0.21 3.83 -7.09
C GLY A 90 1.27 3.57 -6.92
N TRP A 91 1.77 3.69 -5.69
CA TRP A 91 3.16 3.45 -5.34
C TRP A 91 3.27 2.31 -4.32
N ILE A 92 4.50 1.84 -4.12
CA ILE A 92 4.82 0.76 -3.20
C ILE A 92 6.12 1.08 -2.46
N THR A 93 6.16 0.75 -1.16
CA THR A 93 7.39 0.62 -0.37
C THR A 93 7.37 -0.72 0.34
N MET A 94 8.54 -1.35 0.44
CA MET A 94 8.65 -2.67 1.04
C MET A 94 10.03 -2.91 1.64
N ALA A 95 10.05 -3.79 2.63
CA ALA A 95 11.22 -4.57 2.96
C ALA A 95 11.16 -5.88 2.17
N VAL A 96 12.25 -6.25 1.51
CA VAL A 96 12.30 -7.38 0.59
C VAL A 96 13.54 -8.22 0.86
N ARG A 97 13.37 -9.54 0.81
CA ARG A 97 14.46 -10.50 0.65
C ARG A 97 14.41 -10.98 -0.80
N ASP A 98 15.50 -10.79 -1.54
CA ASP A 98 15.58 -11.28 -2.91
C ASP A 98 15.79 -12.80 -2.98
N GLY A 99 15.44 -13.37 -4.15
CA GLY A 99 15.46 -14.80 -4.43
C GLY A 99 16.81 -15.38 -4.81
N SER A 100 17.92 -14.74 -4.42
CA SER A 100 19.27 -15.15 -4.86
C SER A 100 19.77 -16.47 -4.25
N THR A 101 19.05 -17.06 -3.30
CA THR A 101 19.46 -18.29 -2.61
C THR A 101 18.73 -19.51 -3.16
N SER A 102 19.43 -20.63 -3.34
CA SER A 102 18.86 -21.93 -3.74
C SER A 102 18.00 -22.62 -2.66
N GLN A 103 17.37 -21.87 -1.78
CA GLN A 103 16.66 -22.37 -0.60
C GLN A 103 15.24 -21.84 -0.55
N ASP A 104 14.29 -22.76 -0.71
CA ASP A 104 12.87 -22.44 -0.80
C ASP A 104 12.31 -22.07 0.58
N ILE A 105 11.55 -20.98 0.63
CA ILE A 105 10.80 -20.60 1.82
C ILE A 105 9.53 -21.47 1.88
N THR A 106 9.42 -22.29 2.91
CA THR A 106 8.26 -23.19 3.13
C THR A 106 7.18 -22.58 4.00
N SER A 107 7.51 -21.58 4.81
CA SER A 107 6.53 -20.86 5.61
C SER A 107 7.02 -19.46 5.92
N SER A 108 6.07 -18.51 6.01
CA SER A 108 6.35 -17.19 6.56
C SER A 108 5.22 -16.72 7.45
N THR A 109 5.60 -15.93 8.45
CA THR A 109 4.68 -15.25 9.36
C THR A 109 5.12 -13.81 9.56
N ALA A 110 4.16 -12.92 9.74
CA ALA A 110 4.39 -11.55 10.20
C ALA A 110 3.19 -11.10 11.03
N THR A 111 3.45 -10.33 12.07
CA THR A 111 2.42 -9.77 12.95
C THR A 111 2.39 -8.26 12.80
N TRP A 112 1.20 -7.66 12.76
CA TRP A 112 1.04 -6.21 12.74
C TRP A 112 -0.29 -5.82 13.39
N THR A 113 -0.40 -4.55 13.77
CA THR A 113 -1.63 -3.99 14.34
C THR A 113 -2.36 -3.17 13.29
N VAL A 114 -3.67 -3.34 13.17
CA VAL A 114 -4.50 -2.50 12.29
C VAL A 114 -4.35 -1.04 12.70
N PRO A 115 -3.86 -0.15 11.82
CA PRO A 115 -3.58 1.23 12.19
C PRO A 115 -4.90 2.03 12.31
N ALA A 116 -4.80 3.27 12.76
CA ALA A 116 -5.95 4.18 12.72
C ALA A 116 -6.48 4.33 11.28
N ALA A 117 -7.76 4.64 11.12
CA ALA A 117 -8.26 5.05 9.82
C ALA A 117 -7.56 6.35 9.38
N PRO A 118 -7.29 6.53 8.08
CA PRO A 118 -7.01 7.84 7.49
C PRO A 118 -7.99 8.92 7.95
N LEU A 119 -7.52 10.15 8.07
CA LEU A 119 -8.36 11.27 8.53
C LEU A 119 -9.33 11.75 7.44
N THR A 120 -8.99 11.55 6.17
CA THR A 120 -9.86 11.82 5.03
C THR A 120 -10.26 10.54 4.33
N HIS A 121 -11.42 10.53 3.66
CA HIS A 121 -11.92 9.40 2.88
C HIS A 121 -12.37 9.92 1.52
N HIS A 122 -11.61 9.64 0.47
CA HIS A 122 -11.89 10.13 -0.87
C HIS A 122 -12.19 8.98 -1.83
N THR A 123 -11.28 8.01 -1.97
CA THR A 123 -11.42 6.72 -2.68
C THR A 123 -10.14 5.88 -2.50
N GLN A 124 -9.29 6.24 -1.53
CA GLN A 124 -7.98 5.64 -1.37
C GLN A 124 -8.08 4.18 -1.04
N LEU A 125 -7.10 3.44 -1.55
CA LEU A 125 -6.92 2.04 -1.23
C LEU A 125 -5.53 1.82 -0.70
N LEU A 126 -5.45 1.17 0.46
CA LEU A 126 -4.19 0.79 1.09
C LEU A 126 -4.16 -0.73 1.24
N TYR A 127 -3.06 -1.34 0.83
CA TYR A 127 -2.76 -2.75 1.06
C TYR A 127 -1.49 -2.88 1.89
N TYR A 128 -1.62 -3.49 3.07
CA TYR A 128 -0.49 -3.91 3.89
C TYR A 128 -0.45 -5.43 3.90
N PHE A 129 0.70 -6.01 3.55
CA PHE A 129 0.81 -7.44 3.43
C PHE A 129 2.25 -7.94 3.63
N ASN A 130 2.37 -9.17 4.11
CA ASN A 130 3.54 -9.99 3.84
C ASN A 130 3.27 -10.89 2.63
N ALA A 131 4.30 -11.22 1.86
CA ALA A 131 4.16 -12.02 0.66
C ALA A 131 5.27 -13.05 0.50
N LEU A 132 4.93 -14.21 -0.09
CA LEU A 132 5.86 -15.17 -0.65
C LEU A 132 5.72 -15.19 -2.16
N ALA A 133 6.84 -14.97 -2.86
CA ALA A 133 6.86 -14.89 -4.31
C ALA A 133 7.76 -15.96 -4.89
N SER A 134 7.29 -16.57 -5.98
CA SER A 134 8.10 -17.26 -6.97
C SER A 134 7.96 -16.50 -8.31
N PRO A 135 8.72 -16.84 -9.36
CA PRO A 135 8.58 -16.20 -10.67
C PRO A 135 7.14 -16.22 -11.23
N ASN A 136 6.34 -17.21 -10.85
CA ASN A 136 4.99 -17.41 -11.40
C ASN A 136 3.87 -17.25 -10.37
N LEU A 137 4.17 -17.24 -9.07
CA LEU A 137 3.16 -17.25 -8.02
C LEU A 137 3.42 -16.18 -6.95
N LEU A 138 2.35 -15.56 -6.46
CA LEU A 138 2.39 -14.69 -5.28
C LEU A 138 1.31 -15.13 -4.28
N LEU A 139 1.74 -15.45 -3.06
CA LEU A 139 0.89 -15.65 -1.89
C LEU A 139 0.94 -14.40 -1.02
N GLN A 140 -0.20 -13.98 -0.48
CA GLN A 140 -0.22 -12.86 0.47
C GLN A 140 -1.54 -12.83 1.27
N PRO A 141 -1.49 -12.82 2.61
CA PRO A 141 -2.56 -12.29 3.44
C PRO A 141 -2.46 -10.76 3.47
N VAL A 142 -3.55 -10.08 3.17
CA VAL A 142 -3.59 -8.63 2.95
C VAL A 142 -4.55 -7.98 3.94
N LEU A 143 -4.06 -6.99 4.69
CA LEU A 143 -4.87 -5.98 5.34
C LEU A 143 -5.14 -4.87 4.34
N ARG A 144 -6.42 -4.54 4.19
CA ARG A 144 -6.92 -3.57 3.22
C ARG A 144 -7.68 -2.46 3.93
N PHE A 145 -7.45 -1.23 3.49
CA PHE A 145 -8.37 -0.12 3.74
C PHE A 145 -9.06 0.27 2.44
N SER A 146 -10.39 0.39 2.47
CA SER A 146 -11.20 0.94 1.38
C SER A 146 -12.35 1.80 1.94
N PHE A 147 -13.33 2.13 1.10
CA PHE A 147 -14.50 2.92 1.50
C PHE A 147 -15.25 2.31 2.70
N ASP A 148 -15.31 0.98 2.78
CA ASP A 148 -15.98 0.24 3.87
C ASP A 148 -15.11 0.10 5.14
N GLY A 149 -13.92 0.70 5.15
CA GLY A 149 -12.98 0.66 6.27
C GLY A 149 -11.96 -0.49 6.19
N TRP A 150 -11.50 -0.95 7.35
CA TRP A 150 -10.47 -1.99 7.44
C TRP A 150 -11.03 -3.39 7.28
N SER A 151 -10.39 -4.17 6.43
CA SER A 151 -10.73 -5.56 6.20
C SER A 151 -9.52 -6.39 5.81
N VAL A 152 -9.65 -7.71 5.87
CA VAL A 152 -8.62 -8.64 5.43
C VAL A 152 -9.13 -9.59 4.35
N ASN A 153 -8.23 -9.99 3.47
CA ASN A 153 -8.42 -11.09 2.53
C ASN A 153 -7.06 -11.73 2.19
N SER A 154 -7.08 -12.95 1.67
CA SER A 154 -5.87 -13.64 1.21
C SER A 154 -5.91 -13.83 -0.29
N TRP A 155 -4.76 -13.66 -0.95
CA TRP A 155 -4.62 -13.74 -2.40
C TRP A 155 -3.70 -14.89 -2.83
N PHE A 156 -4.10 -15.53 -3.92
CA PHE A 156 -3.31 -16.46 -4.72
C PHE A 156 -3.21 -15.92 -6.13
N LEU A 157 -2.03 -15.45 -6.53
CA LEU A 157 -1.84 -14.85 -7.84
C LEU A 157 -1.02 -15.77 -8.72
N THR A 158 -1.55 -16.14 -9.87
CA THR A 158 -0.91 -16.97 -10.88
C THR A 158 -0.51 -16.11 -12.09
N PRO A 159 0.17 -16.66 -13.12
CA PRO A 159 0.51 -15.89 -14.31
C PRO A 159 -0.72 -15.32 -15.02
N THR A 160 -1.84 -16.02 -14.99
CA THR A 160 -3.04 -15.70 -15.77
C THR A 160 -4.24 -15.25 -14.94
N MET A 161 -4.30 -15.59 -13.65
CA MET A 161 -5.45 -15.31 -12.81
C MET A 161 -5.06 -14.86 -11.41
N ASN A 162 -5.96 -14.12 -10.77
CA ASN A 162 -5.81 -13.59 -9.43
C ASN A 162 -6.99 -14.11 -8.59
N TYR A 163 -6.73 -14.93 -7.59
CA TYR A 163 -7.77 -15.47 -6.73
C TYR A 163 -7.70 -14.79 -5.36
N VAL A 164 -8.85 -14.50 -4.76
CA VAL A 164 -8.94 -13.81 -3.48
C VAL A 164 -10.03 -14.42 -2.61
N THR A 165 -9.84 -14.47 -1.30
CA THR A 165 -10.93 -14.87 -0.38
C THR A 165 -12.00 -13.78 -0.26
N THR A 166 -13.10 -14.09 0.41
CA THR A 166 -14.04 -13.06 0.86
C THR A 166 -13.36 -12.08 1.81
N THR A 167 -13.91 -10.87 1.85
CA THR A 167 -13.47 -9.80 2.74
C THR A 167 -13.98 -10.06 4.15
N VAL A 168 -13.10 -9.95 5.14
CA VAL A 168 -13.45 -10.07 6.56
C VAL A 168 -13.15 -8.73 7.26
N PRO A 169 -14.15 -8.03 7.81
CA PRO A 169 -13.91 -6.75 8.49
C PRO A 169 -13.06 -6.94 9.75
N VAL A 170 -12.19 -5.98 10.03
CA VAL A 170 -11.32 -5.96 11.22
C VAL A 170 -11.35 -4.59 11.90
N GLN A 171 -10.98 -4.54 13.17
CA GLN A 171 -11.06 -3.31 13.96
C GLN A 171 -9.69 -2.62 14.08
N VAL A 172 -9.70 -1.29 14.18
CA VAL A 172 -8.50 -0.51 14.55
C VAL A 172 -7.92 -1.05 15.86
N GLY A 173 -6.60 -1.20 15.92
CA GLY A 173 -5.91 -1.75 17.09
C GLY A 173 -5.94 -3.28 17.19
N GLN A 174 -6.66 -3.98 16.30
CA GLN A 174 -6.63 -5.44 16.24
C GLN A 174 -5.26 -5.93 15.80
N VAL A 175 -4.71 -6.92 16.52
CA VAL A 175 -3.46 -7.60 16.14
C VAL A 175 -3.78 -8.68 15.11
N LEU A 176 -3.07 -8.65 14.00
CA LEU A 176 -3.18 -9.57 12.88
C LEU A 176 -1.87 -10.33 12.72
N THR A 177 -1.96 -11.63 12.47
CA THR A 177 -0.80 -12.45 12.07
C THR A 177 -1.09 -13.11 10.75
N GLY A 178 -0.46 -12.60 9.68
CA GLY A 178 -0.50 -13.19 8.35
C GLY A 178 0.42 -14.40 8.26
N VAL A 179 -0.10 -15.52 7.77
CA VAL A 179 0.62 -16.79 7.66
C VAL A 179 0.50 -17.33 6.25
N MET A 180 1.63 -17.68 5.65
CA MET A 180 1.69 -18.44 4.40
C MET A 180 2.49 -19.71 4.64
N THR A 181 2.04 -20.84 4.09
CA THR A 181 2.72 -22.12 4.32
C THR A 181 2.53 -23.07 3.16
N GLN A 182 3.63 -23.66 2.70
CA GLN A 182 3.65 -24.89 1.92
C GLN A 182 3.33 -26.06 2.85
N THR A 183 2.14 -26.63 2.71
CA THR A 183 1.62 -27.68 3.60
C THR A 183 1.98 -29.09 3.13
N LYS A 184 2.22 -29.28 1.83
CA LYS A 184 2.61 -30.56 1.22
C LYS A 184 3.41 -30.30 -0.04
N HIS A 185 4.30 -31.21 -0.40
CA HIS A 185 4.94 -31.24 -1.71
C HIS A 185 5.03 -32.67 -2.26
N SER A 186 5.06 -32.77 -3.58
CA SER A 186 5.39 -33.95 -4.36
C SER A 186 6.35 -33.55 -5.48
N ALA A 187 6.72 -34.49 -6.35
CA ALA A 187 7.58 -34.18 -7.49
C ALA A 187 6.97 -33.17 -8.48
N THR A 188 5.65 -33.00 -8.50
CA THR A 188 4.94 -32.21 -9.53
C THR A 188 3.90 -31.24 -8.96
N SER A 189 3.67 -31.26 -7.65
CA SER A 189 2.60 -30.47 -7.04
C SER A 189 2.93 -30.09 -5.62
N TYR A 190 2.49 -28.90 -5.24
CA TYR A 190 2.76 -28.33 -3.94
C TYR A 190 1.50 -27.70 -3.40
N SER A 191 1.11 -28.11 -2.21
CA SER A 191 -0.04 -27.56 -1.52
C SER A 191 0.38 -26.36 -0.70
N VAL A 192 -0.37 -25.27 -0.81
CA VAL A 192 -0.08 -23.99 -0.18
C VAL A 192 -1.31 -23.45 0.52
N THR A 193 -1.07 -22.60 1.52
CA THR A 193 -2.11 -21.89 2.26
C THR A 193 -1.67 -20.45 2.51
N SER A 194 -2.64 -19.54 2.54
CA SER A 194 -2.48 -18.17 3.03
C SER A 194 -3.69 -17.82 3.89
N LYS A 195 -3.45 -17.24 5.07
CA LYS A 195 -4.50 -16.91 6.03
C LYS A 195 -4.09 -15.84 7.04
N PHE A 196 -5.07 -15.31 7.76
CA PHE A 196 -4.84 -14.67 9.05
C PHE A 196 -5.15 -15.64 10.20
N THR A 197 -4.27 -15.68 11.20
CA THR A 197 -4.48 -16.52 12.39
C THR A 197 -5.70 -16.05 13.17
N GLY A 198 -6.59 -16.99 13.54
CA GLY A 198 -7.78 -16.69 14.35
C GLY A 198 -8.93 -16.00 13.61
N LEU A 199 -8.81 -15.75 12.31
CA LEU A 199 -9.86 -15.12 11.49
C LEU A 199 -10.47 -16.12 10.51
N ALA A 200 -11.70 -16.53 10.78
CA ALA A 200 -12.49 -17.34 9.86
C ALA A 200 -12.65 -16.62 8.50
N ASN A 201 -12.83 -17.39 7.42
CA ASN A 201 -13.05 -16.89 6.06
C ASN A 201 -11.89 -16.08 5.43
N SER A 202 -10.80 -15.87 6.16
CA SER A 202 -9.58 -15.20 5.65
C SER A 202 -8.58 -16.15 5.00
N SER A 203 -8.88 -17.45 4.97
CA SER A 203 -7.97 -18.50 4.54
C SER A 203 -8.36 -19.04 3.17
N PHE A 204 -7.37 -19.33 2.34
CA PHE A 204 -7.53 -20.26 1.23
C PHE A 204 -6.51 -21.39 1.30
N SER A 205 -6.80 -22.47 0.58
CA SER A 205 -5.84 -23.51 0.25
C SER A 205 -5.74 -23.63 -1.27
N GLY A 206 -4.57 -24.01 -1.77
CA GLY A 206 -4.43 -24.28 -3.19
C GLY A 206 -3.27 -25.19 -3.51
N THR A 207 -3.11 -25.51 -4.78
CA THR A 207 -1.95 -26.21 -5.29
C THR A 207 -1.27 -25.45 -6.42
N ALA A 208 0.03 -25.65 -6.51
CA ALA A 208 0.94 -25.05 -7.47
C ALA A 208 1.80 -26.14 -8.12
N THR A 209 2.25 -25.92 -9.35
CA THR A 209 3.26 -26.77 -10.00
C THR A 209 4.69 -26.32 -9.68
N GLU A 210 4.87 -25.10 -9.15
CA GLU A 210 6.18 -24.49 -8.87
C GLU A 210 6.14 -23.56 -7.64
N PRO A 211 6.68 -23.93 -6.47
CA PRO A 211 6.72 -23.05 -5.31
C PRO A 211 8.14 -22.88 -4.78
N VAL A 212 9.10 -22.71 -5.68
CA VAL A 212 10.38 -22.14 -5.27
C VAL A 212 10.08 -20.70 -4.88
N TYR A 213 9.57 -20.51 -3.66
CA TYR A 213 9.38 -19.23 -3.05
C TYR A 213 10.75 -18.76 -2.63
N ASP A 214 11.40 -18.06 -3.54
CA ASP A 214 12.73 -17.54 -3.37
C ASP A 214 12.68 -16.13 -2.76
N ALA A 215 11.60 -15.38 -2.98
CA ALA A 215 11.44 -14.03 -2.47
C ALA A 215 10.39 -13.92 -1.34
N TYR A 216 10.64 -12.97 -0.45
CA TYR A 216 9.71 -12.56 0.60
C TYR A 216 9.65 -11.04 0.70
N ALA A 217 8.48 -10.48 0.99
CA ALA A 217 8.32 -9.05 1.24
C ALA A 217 7.34 -8.75 2.38
N CYS A 218 7.53 -7.59 3.02
CA CYS A 218 6.53 -6.87 3.80
C CYS A 218 6.32 -5.50 3.15
N ALA A 219 5.11 -5.18 2.73
CA ALA A 219 4.87 -4.06 1.84
C ALA A 219 3.64 -3.23 2.23
N LEU A 220 3.70 -1.95 1.85
CA LEU A 220 2.56 -1.07 1.65
C LEU A 220 2.46 -0.79 0.15
N GLU A 221 1.32 -1.12 -0.44
CA GLU A 221 0.95 -0.68 -1.77
C GLU A 221 -0.34 0.13 -1.74
N THR A 222 -0.40 1.21 -2.52
CA THR A 222 -1.54 2.11 -2.48
C THR A 222 -2.08 2.43 -3.85
N TYR A 223 -3.37 2.79 -3.93
CA TYR A 223 -4.04 3.21 -5.15
C TYR A 223 -4.99 4.37 -4.87
N SER A 224 -5.19 5.23 -5.87
CA SER A 224 -6.11 6.36 -5.79
C SER A 224 -5.85 7.26 -4.58
N ILE A 225 -4.57 7.38 -4.20
CA ILE A 225 -4.14 8.20 -3.07
C ILE A 225 -3.60 9.52 -3.60
N THR A 226 -3.97 10.62 -2.95
CA THR A 226 -3.19 11.85 -3.07
C THR A 226 -1.93 11.64 -2.23
N PRO A 227 -0.72 11.55 -2.82
CA PRO A 227 0.52 11.35 -2.06
C PRO A 227 0.56 12.27 -0.84
N TYR A 228 1.10 11.79 0.30
CA TYR A 228 1.32 12.58 1.54
C TYR A 228 0.13 13.46 2.01
N SER A 229 -1.09 13.11 1.62
CA SER A 229 -2.30 13.74 2.13
C SER A 229 -2.70 13.10 3.47
N LEU A 230 -3.88 13.47 3.95
CA LEU A 230 -4.53 12.82 5.08
C LEU A 230 -5.18 11.47 4.72
N ASP A 231 -4.93 10.95 3.50
CA ASP A 231 -5.39 9.64 3.01
C ASP A 231 -4.60 8.46 3.60
N TYR A 232 -3.54 8.73 4.34
CA TYR A 232 -2.80 7.71 5.08
C TYR A 232 -3.19 7.69 6.56
N PRO A 233 -3.09 6.53 7.23
CA PRO A 233 -3.10 6.47 8.68
C PRO A 233 -2.00 7.34 9.28
N ALA A 234 -2.30 8.01 10.39
CA ALA A 234 -1.27 8.70 11.15
C ALA A 234 -0.18 7.72 11.65
N GLY A 235 1.08 8.16 11.65
CA GLY A 235 2.20 7.41 12.20
C GLY A 235 2.76 6.35 11.24
N THR A 236 3.10 5.19 11.78
CA THR A 236 3.79 4.10 11.09
C THR A 236 3.04 2.78 11.25
N LEU A 237 3.22 1.84 10.32
CA LEU A 237 2.86 0.45 10.53
C LEU A 237 4.11 -0.39 10.78
N THR A 238 4.08 -1.28 11.77
CA THR A 238 5.20 -2.18 12.07
C THR A 238 4.80 -3.61 11.76
N PHE A 239 5.59 -4.29 10.93
CA PHE A 239 5.61 -5.74 10.86
C PHE A 239 6.62 -6.25 11.90
N SER A 240 6.11 -6.95 12.91
CA SER A 240 6.90 -7.59 13.98
C SER A 240 6.86 -9.10 13.86
N ASP A 241 7.75 -9.75 14.61
CA ASP A 241 7.84 -11.21 14.72
C ASP A 241 7.97 -11.92 13.38
N VAL A 242 8.55 -11.22 12.40
CA VAL A 242 8.70 -11.75 11.05
C VAL A 242 9.61 -12.96 11.11
N SER A 243 9.07 -14.08 10.65
CA SER A 243 9.74 -15.37 10.74
C SER A 243 9.57 -16.14 9.43
N LEU A 244 10.68 -16.68 8.93
CA LEU A 244 10.77 -17.49 7.72
C LEU A 244 11.24 -18.90 8.09
N THR A 245 10.63 -19.90 7.46
CA THR A 245 11.08 -21.30 7.51
C THR A 245 11.50 -21.73 6.12
N PHE A 246 12.60 -22.47 6.03
CA PHE A 246 13.19 -22.91 4.77
C PHE A 246 13.10 -24.43 4.61
N ALA A 247 13.14 -24.89 3.36
CA ALA A 247 13.44 -26.27 3.07
C ALA A 247 14.91 -26.55 3.42
N GLY A 248 15.16 -27.37 4.43
CA GLY A 248 16.52 -27.73 4.88
C GLY A 248 17.16 -26.69 5.81
N THR A 249 18.47 -26.50 5.69
CA THR A 249 19.24 -25.60 6.55
C THR A 249 18.91 -24.14 6.20
N ALA A 250 18.41 -23.39 7.18
CA ALA A 250 18.08 -21.98 6.99
C ALA A 250 19.33 -21.13 6.70
N PRO A 251 19.28 -20.20 5.73
CA PRO A 251 20.37 -19.27 5.46
C PRO A 251 20.37 -18.14 6.49
N THR A 252 21.47 -17.38 6.50
CA THR A 252 21.41 -16.01 7.02
C THR A 252 20.51 -15.18 6.12
N VAL A 253 19.57 -14.43 6.70
CA VAL A 253 18.66 -13.55 5.96
C VAL A 253 18.93 -12.10 6.33
N THR A 254 19.20 -11.31 5.29
CA THR A 254 19.24 -9.86 5.34
C THR A 254 18.17 -9.34 4.39
N TYR A 255 17.37 -8.39 4.86
CA TYR A 255 16.38 -7.69 4.06
C TYR A 255 17.03 -6.45 3.42
N GLY A 256 16.55 -6.08 2.25
CA GLY A 256 16.77 -4.78 1.62
C GLY A 256 15.47 -3.97 1.59
N THR A 257 15.57 -2.70 1.22
CA THR A 257 14.42 -1.82 1.05
C THR A 257 14.20 -1.56 -0.44
N TYR A 258 12.95 -1.60 -0.88
CA TYR A 258 12.57 -1.22 -2.24
C TYR A 258 11.43 -0.22 -2.20
N SER A 259 11.47 0.79 -3.07
CA SER A 259 10.37 1.73 -3.24
C SER A 259 10.31 2.16 -4.70
N TRP A 260 9.11 2.11 -5.28
CA TRP A 260 8.92 2.56 -6.65
C TRP A 260 8.86 4.09 -6.74
N HIS A 261 8.35 4.74 -5.69
CA HIS A 261 8.42 6.18 -5.50
C HIS A 261 9.12 6.43 -4.16
N THR A 262 10.40 6.82 -4.22
CA THR A 262 11.25 6.99 -3.03
C THR A 262 10.92 8.24 -2.21
N ASP A 263 10.02 9.07 -2.72
CA ASP A 263 9.61 10.31 -2.08
C ASP A 263 8.35 10.12 -1.23
N ILE A 264 7.42 9.24 -1.61
CA ILE A 264 6.06 9.14 -1.01
C ILE A 264 6.03 8.23 0.23
N GLY A 265 7.12 7.59 0.64
CA GLY A 265 7.18 6.87 1.91
C GLY A 265 8.35 5.92 1.95
N THR A 266 8.68 5.44 3.15
CA THR A 266 9.90 4.65 3.38
C THR A 266 9.61 3.41 4.20
N THR A 267 10.48 2.42 4.04
CA THR A 267 10.50 1.24 4.89
C THR A 267 11.86 1.15 5.56
N ASP A 268 11.87 0.99 6.88
CA ASP A 268 13.07 0.77 7.67
C ASP A 268 13.15 -0.69 8.12
N ILE A 269 14.36 -1.26 8.07
CA ILE A 269 14.66 -2.58 8.61
C ILE A 269 15.28 -2.38 9.99
N ILE A 270 14.52 -2.68 11.03
CA ILE A 270 14.96 -2.51 12.41
C ILE A 270 15.79 -3.72 12.85
N THR A 271 15.31 -4.92 12.52
CA THR A 271 15.97 -6.19 12.87
C THR A 271 15.95 -7.12 11.67
N ASN A 272 17.12 -7.63 11.28
CA ASN A 272 17.29 -8.67 10.28
C ASN A 272 17.20 -10.08 10.89
N GLY A 273 17.05 -11.09 10.03
CA GLY A 273 17.12 -12.49 10.41
C GLY A 273 15.89 -13.30 10.03
N ILE A 274 15.98 -14.62 10.24
CA ILE A 274 14.92 -15.58 9.91
C ILE A 274 13.81 -15.67 10.95
N LYS A 275 14.00 -15.08 12.14
CA LYS A 275 13.05 -15.09 13.25
C LYS A 275 13.13 -13.76 13.99
N GLY A 276 11.97 -13.21 14.36
CA GLY A 276 11.90 -11.96 15.11
C GLY A 276 12.38 -10.74 14.30
N ALA A 277 12.43 -10.84 12.97
CA ALA A 277 12.72 -9.68 12.14
C ALA A 277 11.62 -8.63 12.30
N LYS A 278 12.01 -7.36 12.12
CA LYS A 278 11.13 -6.22 12.36
C LYS A 278 11.33 -5.17 11.27
N MET A 279 10.23 -4.77 10.66
CA MET A 279 10.19 -3.77 9.60
C MET A 279 9.17 -2.70 9.95
N VAL A 280 9.48 -1.44 9.66
CA VAL A 280 8.60 -0.29 9.91
C VAL A 280 8.32 0.42 8.61
N ILE A 281 7.05 0.54 8.26
CA ILE A 281 6.57 1.36 7.15
C ILE A 281 6.22 2.73 7.69
N HIS A 282 6.87 3.74 7.14
CA HIS A 282 6.58 5.14 7.39
C HIS A 282 5.60 5.64 6.34
N HIS A 283 4.38 5.97 6.79
CA HIS A 283 3.45 6.68 5.92
C HIS A 283 4.00 8.07 5.62
N PRO A 284 3.77 8.59 4.42
CA PRO A 284 4.10 9.98 4.15
C PRO A 284 3.25 10.87 5.04
N THR A 285 3.92 11.64 5.88
CA THR A 285 3.30 12.71 6.65
C THR A 285 3.39 14.00 5.84
N PRO A 286 2.32 14.80 5.76
CA PRO A 286 2.44 16.16 5.28
C PRO A 286 3.52 16.86 6.12
N PHE A 287 4.48 17.49 5.46
CA PHE A 287 5.50 18.29 6.16
C PHE A 287 5.38 19.73 5.70
N GLN A 288 5.55 20.67 6.62
CA GLN A 288 5.42 22.08 6.30
C GLN A 288 6.59 22.51 5.40
N LEU A 289 6.31 23.00 4.20
CA LEU A 289 7.30 23.47 3.23
C LEU A 289 7.69 24.92 3.49
N MET A 290 6.68 25.78 3.49
CA MET A 290 6.88 27.22 3.47
C MET A 290 5.79 27.91 4.26
N THR A 291 6.17 28.99 4.91
CA THR A 291 5.23 29.95 5.49
C THR A 291 5.29 31.23 4.68
N PHE A 292 4.13 31.72 4.25
CA PHE A 292 3.95 33.03 3.64
C PHE A 292 3.29 33.96 4.64
N CYS A 293 3.67 35.24 4.68
CA CYS A 293 3.04 36.23 5.53
C CYS A 293 2.74 37.52 4.77
N THR A 294 1.66 38.19 5.18
CA THR A 294 1.23 39.43 4.54
C THR A 294 2.04 40.67 4.93
N GLY A 295 2.88 40.56 5.95
CA GLY A 295 3.81 41.59 6.38
C GLY A 295 5.25 41.15 6.20
N ALA A 296 6.15 42.12 6.09
CA ALA A 296 7.59 41.88 6.16
C ALA A 296 7.99 41.30 7.52
N ASN A 297 9.15 40.64 7.58
CA ASN A 297 9.71 40.00 8.77
C ASN A 297 8.77 38.97 9.43
N PHE A 298 7.99 38.24 8.61
CA PHE A 298 7.04 37.21 9.06
C PHE A 298 5.96 37.75 10.01
N THR A 299 5.48 38.97 9.73
CA THR A 299 4.38 39.61 10.48
C THR A 299 3.07 39.60 9.69
N GLY A 300 1.97 40.01 10.31
CA GLY A 300 0.65 40.01 9.68
C GLY A 300 0.00 38.63 9.67
N SER A 301 -0.90 38.39 8.71
CA SER A 301 -1.53 37.09 8.53
C SER A 301 -0.53 36.15 7.87
N CYS A 302 -0.30 34.98 8.46
CA CYS A 302 0.60 33.98 7.91
C CYS A 302 -0.17 32.69 7.60
N ASP A 303 0.24 32.01 6.53
CA ASP A 303 -0.25 30.68 6.18
C ASP A 303 0.94 29.77 5.85
N THR A 304 0.81 28.50 6.22
CA THR A 304 1.86 27.50 6.04
C THR A 304 1.38 26.44 5.08
N VAL A 305 2.04 26.34 3.94
CA VAL A 305 1.80 25.26 2.99
C VAL A 305 2.58 24.03 3.40
N ALA A 306 1.89 22.90 3.49
CA ALA A 306 2.52 21.59 3.61
C ALA A 306 2.80 21.01 2.23
N TYR A 307 3.87 20.23 2.11
CA TYR A 307 4.01 19.31 1.01
C TYR A 307 3.27 18.03 1.33
N PRO A 308 2.50 17.56 0.36
CA PRO A 308 1.85 18.24 -0.73
C PRO A 308 0.62 18.92 -0.17
N SER A 309 0.34 20.07 -0.72
CA SER A 309 -0.88 20.79 -0.41
C SER A 309 -2.04 20.11 -1.15
N ALA A 310 -3.24 20.08 -0.57
CA ALA A 310 -4.45 19.67 -1.30
C ALA A 310 -4.70 20.48 -2.59
N ALA A 311 -4.01 21.62 -2.77
CA ALA A 311 -4.06 22.49 -3.95
C ALA A 311 -2.97 22.21 -5.01
N SER A 312 -2.09 21.23 -4.82
CA SER A 312 -1.02 20.94 -5.79
C SER A 312 -1.55 20.14 -6.97
N VAL A 313 -1.38 20.66 -8.19
CA VAL A 313 -1.58 19.90 -9.42
C VAL A 313 -0.23 19.26 -9.78
N PRO A 314 -0.14 17.92 -9.92
CA PRO A 314 1.06 17.29 -10.44
C PRO A 314 1.31 17.78 -11.87
N LEU A 315 2.45 18.43 -12.14
CA LEU A 315 2.88 18.63 -13.53
C LEU A 315 3.43 17.30 -14.03
N ALA A 316 2.78 16.74 -15.05
CA ALA A 316 2.89 15.35 -15.50
C ALA A 316 4.28 14.89 -16.00
N SER A 317 5.34 15.68 -15.89
CA SER A 317 6.62 15.38 -16.55
C SER A 317 7.91 15.63 -15.77
N ALA A 318 7.89 16.08 -14.50
CA ALA A 318 9.17 16.45 -13.84
C ALA A 318 9.26 16.32 -12.31
N GLY A 319 8.29 15.71 -11.63
CA GLY A 319 8.29 15.70 -10.15
C GLY A 319 8.09 17.09 -9.51
N VAL A 320 7.80 18.10 -10.34
CA VAL A 320 7.47 19.46 -9.92
C VAL A 320 5.97 19.50 -9.62
N GLN A 321 5.61 19.68 -8.35
CA GLN A 321 4.23 20.01 -8.01
C GLN A 321 4.04 21.51 -8.10
N CYS A 322 3.09 21.94 -8.93
CA CYS A 322 2.70 23.33 -9.02
C CYS A 322 1.39 23.56 -8.27
N ALA A 323 1.41 24.41 -7.25
CA ALA A 323 0.18 24.91 -6.64
C ALA A 323 -0.25 26.14 -7.42
N SER A 324 -1.23 25.96 -8.31
CA SER A 324 -1.58 26.95 -9.33
C SER A 324 -2.23 28.22 -8.78
N ASN A 325 -2.76 28.20 -7.54
CA ASN A 325 -3.43 29.34 -6.93
C ASN A 325 -3.11 29.45 -5.44
N LEU A 326 -2.38 30.50 -5.05
CA LEU A 326 -2.46 30.99 -3.67
C LEU A 326 -3.91 31.39 -3.39
N THR A 327 -4.47 31.06 -2.23
CA THR A 327 -5.82 31.50 -1.86
C THR A 327 -5.77 32.91 -1.26
N SER A 328 -6.90 33.64 -1.34
CA SER A 328 -7.08 34.88 -0.58
C SER A 328 -6.84 34.63 0.91
N PRO A 329 -6.08 35.47 1.64
CA PRO A 329 -5.68 36.84 1.30
C PRO A 329 -4.36 36.99 0.52
N PHE A 330 -3.66 35.91 0.17
CA PHE A 330 -2.26 35.94 -0.29
C PHE A 330 -2.05 36.25 -1.78
N LEU A 331 -3.13 36.33 -2.57
CA LEU A 331 -3.08 36.59 -4.01
C LEU A 331 -2.50 37.96 -4.39
N ALA A 332 -2.26 38.87 -3.44
CA ALA A 332 -1.68 40.20 -3.71
C ALA A 332 -1.00 40.82 -2.49
N SER A 333 -0.58 40.02 -1.50
CA SER A 333 -0.10 40.56 -0.22
C SER A 333 1.12 39.85 0.37
N ILE A 334 1.77 38.92 -0.34
CA ILE A 334 2.93 38.22 0.23
C ILE A 334 4.13 39.18 0.31
N SER A 335 4.49 39.56 1.53
CA SER A 335 5.64 40.44 1.82
C SER A 335 6.79 39.73 2.55
N SER A 336 6.60 38.49 3.02
CA SER A 336 7.70 37.63 3.49
C SER A 336 7.40 36.15 3.28
N VAL A 337 8.45 35.37 3.02
CA VAL A 337 8.37 33.92 2.82
C VAL A 337 9.55 33.21 3.46
N LYS A 338 9.28 32.16 4.23
CA LYS A 338 10.29 31.32 4.86
C LYS A 338 10.16 29.89 4.36
N ILE A 339 11.26 29.30 3.90
CA ILE A 339 11.35 27.85 3.79
C ILE A 339 11.55 27.30 5.19
N LEU A 340 10.62 26.45 5.61
CA LEU A 340 10.76 25.71 6.85
C LEU A 340 11.83 24.64 6.65
N PRO A 341 12.55 24.21 7.70
CA PRO A 341 13.65 23.26 7.55
C PRO A 341 13.13 21.91 7.03
N THR A 342 13.07 21.80 5.72
CA THR A 342 12.70 20.61 4.97
C THR A 342 13.94 20.18 4.22
N ALA A 343 14.57 19.12 4.68
CA ALA A 343 15.79 18.60 4.08
C ALA A 343 15.57 18.33 2.59
N GLY A 344 16.33 19.01 1.74
CA GLY A 344 16.43 18.70 0.31
C GLY A 344 15.29 19.19 -0.57
N TYR A 345 14.63 20.32 -0.28
CA TYR A 345 13.70 20.95 -1.23
C TYR A 345 14.16 22.37 -1.62
N ALA A 346 14.06 22.68 -2.92
CA ALA A 346 14.18 24.02 -3.48
C ALA A 346 12.82 24.50 -3.95
N CYS A 347 12.35 25.60 -3.37
CA CYS A 347 11.04 26.17 -3.66
C CYS A 347 11.15 27.45 -4.48
N HIS A 348 10.20 27.65 -5.37
CA HIS A 348 10.10 28.82 -6.22
C HIS A 348 8.72 29.45 -6.14
N LEU A 349 8.69 30.78 -6.21
CA LEU A 349 7.50 31.57 -6.43
C LEU A 349 7.41 32.01 -7.89
N TYR A 350 6.19 32.18 -8.39
CA TYR A 350 5.92 32.59 -9.76
C TYR A 350 4.92 33.74 -9.80
N THR A 351 5.12 34.68 -10.74
CA THR A 351 4.26 35.87 -10.84
C THR A 351 2.91 35.59 -11.48
N ASN A 352 2.75 34.46 -12.17
CA ASN A 352 1.48 34.05 -12.78
C ASN A 352 0.99 32.75 -12.14
N ALA A 353 -0.28 32.41 -12.39
CA ALA A 353 -0.84 31.12 -11.99
C ALA A 353 -0.12 29.96 -12.71
N SER A 354 -0.30 28.74 -12.19
CA SER A 354 0.21 27.51 -12.81
C SER A 354 1.72 27.51 -13.07
N CYS A 355 2.49 28.15 -12.19
CA CYS A 355 3.96 28.20 -12.20
C CYS A 355 4.54 28.76 -13.49
N ALA A 356 3.88 29.79 -14.02
CA ALA A 356 4.30 30.53 -15.20
C ALA A 356 4.83 31.94 -14.84
N GLY A 357 5.52 32.58 -15.78
CA GLY A 357 6.04 33.93 -15.60
C GLY A 357 7.40 33.95 -14.90
N THR A 358 7.72 35.08 -14.25
CA THR A 358 9.01 35.25 -13.58
C THR A 358 9.10 34.35 -12.36
N GLN A 359 10.20 33.61 -12.26
CA GLN A 359 10.48 32.66 -11.20
C GLN A 359 11.44 33.28 -10.17
N HIS A 360 11.14 33.12 -8.88
CA HIS A 360 12.01 33.53 -7.79
C HIS A 360 12.32 32.33 -6.88
N LEU A 361 13.60 31.97 -6.75
CA LEU A 361 14.03 30.94 -5.79
C LEU A 361 13.88 31.49 -4.36
N VAL A 362 13.19 30.74 -3.52
CA VAL A 362 12.95 31.11 -2.13
C VAL A 362 14.19 30.74 -1.30
N ASN A 363 14.89 31.74 -0.78
CA ASN A 363 16.04 31.55 0.13
C ASN A 363 15.81 32.32 1.44
N ASN A 364 14.77 31.95 2.20
CA ASN A 364 14.35 32.65 3.43
C ASN A 364 14.31 34.18 3.26
N VAL A 365 13.29 34.67 2.55
CA VAL A 365 13.15 36.08 2.24
C VAL A 365 12.36 36.76 3.36
N GLN A 366 13.09 37.37 4.30
CA GLN A 366 12.50 38.13 5.40
C GLN A 366 11.71 39.34 4.91
N ASN A 367 12.06 39.89 3.75
CA ASN A 367 11.35 41.02 3.18
C ASN A 367 11.33 40.94 1.65
N VAL A 368 10.20 40.52 1.10
CA VAL A 368 9.96 40.48 -0.35
C VAL A 368 9.78 41.90 -0.91
N LEU A 369 9.49 42.92 -0.07
CA LEU A 369 9.47 44.35 -0.48
C LEU A 369 10.82 44.81 -1.05
N ALA A 370 11.92 44.16 -0.65
CA ALA A 370 13.25 44.47 -1.13
C ALA A 370 13.60 43.75 -2.44
N SER A 371 12.71 42.88 -2.95
CA SER A 371 12.83 42.26 -4.27
C SER A 371 11.74 42.78 -5.20
N ASP A 372 11.97 42.66 -6.51
CA ASP A 372 10.96 42.99 -7.54
C ASP A 372 9.76 42.01 -7.55
N PHE A 373 9.56 41.25 -6.47
CA PHE A 373 8.59 40.16 -6.36
C PHE A 373 7.47 40.44 -5.35
N ASN A 374 7.49 41.59 -4.66
CA ASN A 374 6.50 41.92 -3.64
C ASN A 374 5.09 41.96 -4.21
N ASP A 375 4.17 41.25 -3.59
CA ASP A 375 2.76 41.18 -3.99
C ASP A 375 2.54 40.68 -5.43
N LEU A 376 3.57 40.10 -6.06
CA LEU A 376 3.49 39.54 -7.42
C LEU A 376 3.33 38.03 -7.42
N ALA A 377 3.62 37.33 -6.33
CA ALA A 377 3.46 35.87 -6.26
C ALA A 377 1.99 35.47 -6.50
N ARG A 378 1.76 34.53 -7.42
CA ARG A 378 0.43 33.97 -7.74
C ARG A 378 0.41 32.45 -7.65
N SER A 379 1.55 31.79 -7.84
CA SER A 379 1.72 30.35 -7.66
C SER A 379 3.12 30.02 -7.12
N TRP A 380 3.31 28.77 -6.71
CA TRP A 380 4.58 28.27 -6.21
C TRP A 380 4.81 26.82 -6.63
N SER A 381 6.08 26.43 -6.67
CA SER A 381 6.51 25.04 -6.84
C SER A 381 7.63 24.70 -5.86
N CYS A 382 7.78 23.43 -5.50
CA CYS A 382 8.94 22.94 -4.76
C CYS A 382 9.42 21.64 -5.39
N ASN A 383 10.73 21.52 -5.54
CA ASN A 383 11.40 20.36 -6.11
C ASN A 383 12.37 19.78 -5.10
N LYS A 384 12.47 18.45 -5.03
CA LYS A 384 13.51 17.79 -4.26
C LYS A 384 14.88 18.02 -4.94
N VAL A 385 15.87 18.45 -4.18
CA VAL A 385 17.26 18.77 -4.62
C VAL A 385 18.15 17.55 -4.45
#